data_AF-A0A7S0E4H3-F1
#
_entry.id   AF-A0A7S0E4H3-F1
#
_cell.length_a   1.000
_cell.length_b   1.000
_cell.length_c   1.000
_cell.angle_alpha   90.00
_cell.angle_beta   90.00
_cell.angle_gamma   90.00
#
_symmetry.space_group_name_H-M   'P 1'
#
loop_
_entity.id
_entity.type
_entity.pdbx_description
1 polymer ?
#
loop_
_entity_poly.entity_id
_entity_poly.type
_entity_poly.pdbx_seq_one_letter_code
_entity_poly.pdbx_strand_id
1 'polypeptide(L)'
;MGFNPQAGPLIFENETPQSVVVNGNKRSGMVALETAVDKALQKAKATGFAICGTHNTYTSTGMLAYYTSKIANEDLIAIVMAGSPEMVAPVGGKQAVFGTNAMCFGIPGPEDGPLILDMATAATTL
;
A
#
# COMPACT_ATOMS: atom_id res chain seq x y z
N MET A 1 -1.96 17.43 -0.48
CA MET A 1 -2.27 16.92 -1.83
C MET A 1 -1.66 17.88 -2.83
N GLY A 2 -0.80 17.42 -3.74
CA GLY A 2 -0.14 18.28 -4.72
C GLY A 2 0.23 17.49 -5.96
N PHE A 3 -0.06 18.07 -7.13
CA PHE A 3 0.42 17.57 -8.41
C PHE A 3 1.91 17.93 -8.57
N ASN A 4 2.75 16.97 -8.93
CA ASN A 4 4.15 17.24 -9.23
C ASN A 4 4.31 17.37 -10.76
N PRO A 5 4.59 18.59 -11.29
CA PRO A 5 4.75 18.81 -12.73
C PRO A 5 5.99 18.13 -13.31
N GLN A 6 6.93 17.68 -12.47
CA GLN A 6 8.12 16.93 -12.88
C GLN A 6 7.92 15.41 -12.83
N ALA A 7 6.71 14.92 -12.52
CA ALA A 7 6.46 13.50 -12.41
C ALA A 7 6.53 12.81 -13.78
N GLY A 8 7.39 11.81 -13.91
CA GLY A 8 7.50 11.00 -15.12
C GLY A 8 6.50 9.84 -15.15
N PRO A 9 6.58 8.93 -16.14
CA PRO A 9 5.75 7.72 -16.16
C PRO A 9 6.16 6.76 -15.03
N LEU A 10 5.23 5.89 -14.64
CA LEU A 10 5.54 4.78 -13.74
C LEU A 10 6.51 3.81 -14.44
N ILE A 11 7.48 3.29 -13.68
CA ILE A 11 8.46 2.32 -14.18
C ILE A 11 8.30 1.02 -13.39
N PHE A 12 8.26 -0.11 -14.10
CA PHE A 12 8.19 -1.44 -13.50
C PHE A 12 9.60 -2.01 -13.40
N GLU A 13 10.00 -2.35 -12.18
CA GLU A 13 11.33 -2.83 -11.84
C GLU A 13 11.20 -4.24 -11.23
N ASN A 14 12.20 -5.10 -11.49
CA ASN A 14 12.31 -6.43 -10.88
C ASN A 14 11.03 -7.29 -11.02
N GLU A 15 10.38 -7.25 -12.19
CA GLU A 15 9.13 -7.97 -12.42
C GLU A 15 9.37 -9.49 -12.56
N THR A 16 8.61 -10.28 -11.78
CA THR A 16 8.55 -11.74 -11.84
C THR A 16 7.09 -12.19 -12.01
N PRO A 17 6.79 -13.49 -12.15
CA PRO A 17 5.41 -13.95 -12.18
C PRO A 17 4.61 -13.61 -10.90
N GLN A 18 5.25 -13.55 -9.72
CA GLN A 18 4.61 -13.29 -8.43
C GLN A 18 4.93 -11.90 -7.83
N SER A 19 5.82 -11.11 -8.44
CA SER A 19 6.21 -9.82 -7.86
C SER A 19 6.47 -8.73 -8.88
N VAL A 20 6.40 -7.47 -8.43
CA VAL A 20 6.88 -6.30 -9.17
C VAL A 20 7.14 -5.14 -8.21
N VAL A 21 8.13 -4.32 -8.52
CA VAL A 21 8.38 -3.04 -7.86
C VAL A 21 7.94 -1.92 -8.80
N VAL A 22 7.01 -1.08 -8.35
CA VAL A 22 6.51 0.08 -9.12
C VAL A 22 7.23 1.34 -8.62
N ASN A 23 8.14 1.86 -9.44
CA ASN A 23 8.74 3.16 -9.21
C ASN A 23 7.74 4.24 -9.62
N GLY A 24 7.29 5.01 -8.63
CA GLY A 24 6.31 6.07 -8.75
C GLY A 24 6.79 7.24 -9.61
N ASN A 25 8.09 7.39 -9.81
CA ASN A 25 8.71 8.48 -10.58
C ASN A 25 8.16 9.87 -10.19
N LYS A 26 8.04 10.09 -8.88
CA LYS A 26 7.46 11.27 -8.23
C LYS A 26 5.98 11.53 -8.56
N ARG A 27 5.22 10.52 -8.96
CA ARG A 27 3.75 10.59 -9.04
C ARG A 27 3.10 10.45 -7.66
N SER A 28 1.79 10.73 -7.61
CA SER A 28 0.96 10.49 -6.44
C SER A 28 1.11 9.06 -5.93
N GLY A 29 1.28 8.90 -4.62
CA GLY A 29 1.33 7.59 -3.97
C GLY A 29 0.08 6.77 -4.24
N MET A 30 -1.09 7.42 -4.32
CA MET A 30 -2.35 6.75 -4.65
C MET A 30 -2.33 6.09 -6.03
N VAL A 31 -1.74 6.75 -7.03
CA VAL A 31 -1.65 6.24 -8.41
C VAL A 31 -0.66 5.09 -8.50
N ALA A 32 0.50 5.22 -7.84
CA ALA A 32 1.50 4.17 -7.82
C ALA A 32 1.00 2.91 -7.09
N LEU A 33 0.34 3.08 -5.93
CA LEU A 33 -0.20 1.95 -5.17
C LEU A 33 -1.38 1.29 -5.88
N GLU A 34 -2.28 2.06 -6.50
CA GLU A 34 -3.36 1.49 -7.31
C GLU A 34 -2.82 0.61 -8.45
N THR A 35 -1.79 1.10 -9.14
CA THR A 35 -1.12 0.33 -10.21
C THR A 35 -0.46 -0.95 -9.67
N ALA A 36 0.16 -0.88 -8.49
CA ALA A 36 0.75 -2.05 -7.85
C ALA A 36 -0.31 -3.07 -7.42
N VAL A 37 -1.48 -2.61 -6.96
CA VAL A 37 -2.61 -3.47 -6.59
C VAL A 37 -3.19 -4.18 -7.81
N ASP A 38 -3.37 -3.48 -8.94
CA ASP A 38 -3.82 -4.11 -10.19
C ASP A 38 -2.87 -5.21 -10.65
N LYS A 39 -1.55 -4.95 -10.57
CA LYS A 39 -0.52 -5.94 -10.86
C LYS A 39 -0.55 -7.11 -9.88
N ALA A 40 -0.74 -6.84 -8.59
CA ALA A 40 -0.82 -7.88 -7.56
C ALA A 40 -2.03 -8.79 -7.80
N LEU A 41 -3.19 -8.22 -8.10
CA LEU A 41 -4.41 -8.97 -8.45
C LEU A 41 -4.19 -9.87 -9.67
N GLN A 42 -3.66 -9.31 -10.77
CA GLN A 42 -3.38 -10.08 -11.99
C GLN A 42 -2.45 -11.26 -11.69
N LYS A 43 -1.35 -11.01 -10.97
CA LYS A 43 -0.33 -12.02 -10.66
C LYS A 43 -0.84 -13.07 -9.67
N ALA A 44 -1.56 -12.66 -8.62
CA ALA A 44 -2.12 -13.55 -7.62
C ALA A 44 -3.15 -14.50 -8.24
N LYS A 45 -4.04 -14.00 -9.10
CA LYS A 45 -5.01 -14.85 -9.82
C LYS A 45 -4.33 -15.88 -10.74
N ALA A 46 -3.17 -15.53 -11.30
CA ALA A 46 -2.42 -16.43 -12.18
C ALA A 46 -1.54 -17.46 -11.44
N THR A 47 -1.06 -17.13 -10.24
CA THR A 47 0.02 -17.90 -9.56
C THR A 47 -0.31 -18.33 -8.13
N GLY A 48 -1.45 -17.91 -7.57
CA GLY A 48 -1.90 -18.19 -6.21
C GLY A 48 -1.54 -17.10 -5.19
N PHE A 49 -0.52 -16.28 -5.43
CA PHE A 49 -0.16 -15.15 -4.57
C PHE A 49 0.65 -14.09 -5.33
N ALA A 50 0.74 -12.87 -4.77
CA ALA A 50 1.65 -11.87 -5.30
C ALA A 50 2.16 -10.92 -4.21
N ILE A 51 3.36 -10.38 -4.40
CA ILE A 51 3.97 -9.35 -3.55
C ILE A 51 4.41 -8.20 -4.44
N CYS A 52 3.77 -7.06 -4.31
CA CYS A 52 4.08 -5.87 -5.09
C CYS A 52 4.45 -4.71 -4.16
N GLY A 53 5.44 -3.91 -4.55
CA GLY A 53 5.92 -2.78 -3.78
C GLY A 53 5.90 -1.48 -4.58
N THR A 54 5.89 -0.35 -3.89
CA THR A 54 6.02 0.97 -4.52
C THR A 54 7.14 1.78 -3.86
N HIS A 55 7.80 2.64 -4.62
CA HIS A 55 8.76 3.61 -4.08
C HIS A 55 8.82 4.88 -4.93
N ASN A 56 9.56 5.89 -4.46
CA ASN A 56 9.78 7.16 -5.17
C ASN A 56 8.46 7.86 -5.57
N THR A 57 7.52 7.93 -4.63
CA THR A 57 6.23 8.63 -4.77
C THR A 57 6.30 10.02 -4.14
N TYR A 58 5.48 10.96 -4.62
CA TYR A 58 5.48 12.36 -4.15
C TYR A 58 4.50 12.64 -3.01
N THR A 59 3.42 11.87 -2.91
CA THR A 59 2.37 12.07 -1.90
C THR A 59 2.05 10.78 -1.18
N SER A 60 1.29 10.89 -0.09
CA SER A 60 0.67 9.77 0.61
C SER A 60 -0.17 8.88 -0.32
N THR A 61 -0.30 7.61 0.07
CA THR A 61 -1.18 6.59 -0.52
C THR A 61 -2.63 6.70 -0.07
N GLY A 62 -2.94 7.56 0.91
CA GLY A 62 -4.31 7.69 1.43
C GLY A 62 -4.71 6.52 2.33
N MET A 63 -6.00 6.17 2.32
CA MET A 63 -6.59 5.13 3.16
C MET A 63 -6.28 3.73 2.62
N LEU A 64 -5.67 2.87 3.42
CA LEU A 64 -5.27 1.52 2.96
C LEU A 64 -6.46 0.59 2.79
N ALA A 65 -7.54 0.78 3.56
CA ALA A 65 -8.80 0.05 3.43
C ALA A 65 -9.38 0.06 2.00
N TYR A 66 -9.12 1.12 1.22
CA TYR A 66 -9.56 1.17 -0.19
C TYR A 66 -8.93 0.04 -1.02
N TYR A 67 -7.61 -0.15 -0.88
CA TYR A 67 -6.85 -1.14 -1.64
C TYR A 67 -7.11 -2.57 -1.16
N THR A 68 -7.15 -2.77 0.17
CA THR A 68 -7.43 -4.11 0.73
C THR A 68 -8.85 -4.56 0.42
N SER A 69 -9.84 -3.67 0.46
CA SER A 69 -11.21 -3.99 0.05
C SER A 69 -11.28 -4.38 -1.42
N LYS A 70 -10.57 -3.66 -2.30
CA LYS A 70 -10.49 -4.01 -3.72
C LYS A 70 -9.92 -5.42 -3.93
N ILE A 71 -8.87 -5.79 -3.20
CA ILE A 71 -8.28 -7.14 -3.28
C ILE A 71 -9.22 -8.20 -2.69
N ALA A 72 -9.81 -7.93 -1.53
CA ALA A 72 -10.67 -8.89 -0.83
C ALA A 72 -11.99 -9.16 -1.54
N ASN A 73 -12.53 -8.18 -2.27
CA ASN A 73 -13.69 -8.37 -3.16
C ASN A 73 -13.39 -9.29 -4.36
N GLU A 74 -12.12 -9.56 -4.65
CA GLU A 74 -11.69 -10.51 -5.69
C GLU A 74 -11.39 -11.90 -5.11
N ASP A 75 -11.95 -12.21 -3.93
CA ASP A 75 -11.81 -13.48 -3.20
C ASP A 75 -10.35 -13.81 -2.82
N LEU A 76 -9.56 -12.77 -2.51
CA LEU A 76 -8.15 -12.88 -2.11
C LEU A 76 -7.90 -12.23 -0.76
N ILE A 77 -7.06 -12.85 0.08
CA ILE A 77 -6.58 -12.19 1.30
C ILE A 77 -5.61 -11.07 0.92
N ALA A 78 -5.81 -9.89 1.50
CA ALA A 78 -5.05 -8.69 1.23
C ALA A 78 -4.25 -8.25 2.45
N ILE A 79 -2.98 -7.89 2.24
CA ILE A 79 -2.15 -7.20 3.23
C ILE A 79 -1.52 -6.00 2.52
N VAL A 80 -1.81 -4.79 3.01
CA VAL A 80 -1.25 -3.56 2.46
C VAL A 80 -0.63 -2.76 3.60
N MET A 81 0.59 -2.29 3.40
CA MET A 81 1.33 -1.49 4.39
C MET A 81 1.86 -0.22 3.73
N ALA A 82 1.96 0.86 4.49
CA ALA A 82 2.54 2.10 4.01
C ALA A 82 3.40 2.77 5.10
N GLY A 83 4.61 3.15 4.73
CA GLY A 83 5.47 3.98 5.57
C GLY A 83 5.00 5.43 5.59
N SER A 84 5.27 6.14 6.69
CA SER A 84 5.02 7.58 6.82
C SER A 84 6.23 8.31 7.42
N PRO A 85 6.30 9.66 7.32
CA PRO A 85 7.41 10.44 7.89
C PRO A 85 7.60 10.21 9.39
N GLU A 86 8.81 10.43 9.88
CA GLU A 86 9.22 10.17 11.27
C GLU A 86 8.43 11.02 12.27
N MET A 87 7.59 10.38 13.08
CA MET A 87 6.71 11.03 14.07
C MET A 87 6.53 10.24 15.37
N VAL A 88 7.01 9.00 15.42
CA VAL A 88 6.84 8.06 16.53
C VAL A 88 8.21 7.73 17.10
N ALA A 89 8.36 7.88 18.42
CA ALA A 89 9.56 7.48 19.12
C ALA A 89 9.58 5.95 19.37
N PRO A 90 10.75 5.29 19.37
CA PRO A 90 10.86 3.91 19.80
C PRO A 90 10.47 3.77 21.28
N VAL A 91 10.18 2.55 21.72
CA VAL A 91 9.88 2.27 23.14
C VAL A 91 11.05 2.71 24.01
N GLY A 92 10.76 3.56 25.01
CA GLY A 92 11.78 4.15 25.90
C GLY A 92 12.54 5.33 25.30
N GLY A 93 12.30 5.68 24.03
CA GLY A 93 12.88 6.83 23.35
C GLY A 93 12.10 8.12 23.55
N LYS A 94 12.72 9.24 23.16
CA LYS A 94 12.10 10.59 23.15
C LYS A 94 12.17 11.28 21.79
N GLN A 95 12.94 10.74 20.86
CA GLN A 95 13.12 11.27 19.51
C GLN A 95 12.28 10.44 18.53
N ALA A 96 11.58 11.13 17.62
CA ALA A 96 10.84 10.48 16.54
C ALA A 96 11.82 9.81 15.56
N VAL A 97 11.55 8.54 15.23
CA VAL A 97 12.36 7.72 14.31
C VAL A 97 11.48 6.90 13.37
N PHE A 98 10.28 6.50 13.79
CA PHE A 98 9.33 5.76 12.96
C PHE A 98 8.18 6.64 12.51
N GLY A 99 7.55 6.30 11.38
CA GLY A 99 6.24 6.84 11.06
C GLY A 99 5.12 6.18 11.87
N THR A 100 3.90 6.68 11.68
CA THR A 100 2.66 5.99 12.10
C THR A 100 2.44 4.66 11.37
N ASN A 101 3.17 4.43 10.27
CA ASN A 101 3.33 3.19 9.50
C ASN A 101 2.07 2.32 9.52
N ALA A 102 1.14 2.61 8.60
CA ALA A 102 -0.16 1.95 8.57
C ALA A 102 -0.06 0.51 8.08
N MET A 103 -0.89 -0.36 8.64
CA MET A 103 -1.09 -1.74 8.22
C MET A 103 -2.58 -1.99 8.05
N CYS A 104 -2.94 -2.60 6.92
CA CYS A 104 -4.31 -2.97 6.64
C CYS A 104 -4.41 -4.41 6.13
N PHE A 105 -5.41 -5.12 6.63
CA PHE A 105 -5.73 -6.50 6.29
C PHE A 105 -7.14 -6.57 5.73
N GLY A 106 -7.32 -7.28 4.63
CA GLY A 106 -8.62 -7.59 4.05
C GLY A 106 -8.80 -9.09 3.89
N ILE A 107 -9.91 -9.62 4.39
CA ILE A 107 -10.25 -11.04 4.29
C ILE A 107 -11.59 -11.15 3.55
N PRO A 108 -11.71 -11.98 2.51
CA PRO A 108 -12.98 -12.23 1.84
C PRO A 108 -14.06 -12.63 2.84
N GLY A 109 -15.24 -12.06 2.66
CA GLY A 109 -16.40 -12.29 3.51
C GLY A 109 -17.60 -12.83 2.73
N PRO A 110 -18.75 -13.04 3.41
CA PRO A 110 -20.01 -13.40 2.77
C PRO A 110 -20.57 -12.21 1.96
N GLU A 111 -21.83 -12.28 1.51
CA GLU A 111 -22.47 -11.29 0.61
C GLU A 111 -22.39 -9.83 1.10
N ASP A 112 -22.24 -9.61 2.42
CA ASP A 112 -22.17 -8.28 3.03
C ASP A 112 -20.80 -7.58 2.85
N GLY A 113 -19.82 -8.26 2.24
CA GLY A 113 -18.50 -7.73 1.91
C GLY A 113 -17.37 -8.25 2.81
N PRO A 114 -16.13 -7.81 2.55
CA PRO A 114 -14.95 -8.33 3.22
C PRO A 114 -14.80 -7.79 4.65
N LEU A 115 -14.14 -8.56 5.50
CA LEU A 115 -13.66 -8.09 6.79
C LEU A 115 -12.39 -7.25 6.58
N ILE A 116 -12.42 -5.98 7.01
CA ILE A 116 -11.29 -5.06 6.88
C ILE A 116 -10.82 -4.58 8.25
N LEU A 117 -9.51 -4.71 8.50
CA LEU A 117 -8.80 -4.10 9.63
C LEU A 117 -7.82 -3.07 9.07
N ASP A 118 -8.00 -1.78 9.35
CA ASP A 118 -7.08 -0.70 8.96
C ASP A 118 -6.62 0.05 10.21
N MET A 119 -5.30 0.08 10.45
CA MET A 119 -4.75 0.67 11.66
C MET A 119 -3.41 1.36 11.42
N ALA A 120 -3.16 2.40 12.21
CA ALA A 120 -1.80 2.88 12.46
C ALA A 120 -1.10 1.97 13.47
N THR A 121 0.23 1.93 13.41
CA THR A 121 1.07 1.28 14.43
C THR A 121 1.40 2.21 15.60
N ALA A 122 1.07 3.50 15.47
CA ALA A 122 1.10 4.47 16.56
C ALA A 122 -0.18 4.44 17.40
N ALA A 123 -0.13 5.00 18.60
CA ALA A 123 -1.30 5.10 19.49
C ALA A 123 -2.41 6.03 18.93
N THR A 124 -2.07 6.97 18.06
CA THR A 124 -3.03 7.86 17.37
C THR A 124 -2.54 8.17 15.96
N THR A 125 -3.48 8.48 15.06
CA THR A 125 -3.21 9.05 13.74
C THR A 125 -3.10 10.58 13.84
N LEU A 126 -2.60 11.22 12.76
CA LEU A 126 -2.60 12.67 12.57
C LEU A 126 -3.66 13.09 11.55
#